data_AF-A0A9E2EXK2-F1
#
_entry.id   AF-A0A9E2EXK2-F1
#
_cell.length_a   1.000
_cell.length_b   1.000
_cell.length_c   1.000
_cell.angle_alpha   90.00
_cell.angle_beta   90.00
_cell.angle_gamma   90.00
#
_symmetry.space_group_name_H-M   'P 1'
#
loop_
_entity.id
_entity.type
_entity.pdbx_description
1 polymer ?
#
loop_
_entity_poly.entity_id
_entity_poly.type
_entity_poly.pdbx_seq_one_letter_code
_entity_poly.pdbx_strand_id
1 'polypeptide(L)'
;IEFMKSHYYDPYVAQYVHPKKEFKVKLKDADKEFIFDETEADLNKFDKLIDEVEPGALRLPVLLKKYIKQNAKLVAFNVDPLFNNSVDGLMYIKIADLPESTVRPVMEEFQAELEKKFLGGNDN
;
A
#
# COMPACT_ATOMS: atom_id res chain seq x y z
N ILE A 1 -9.11 0.68 7.50
CA ILE A 1 -8.36 1.96 7.65
C ILE A 1 -7.43 1.90 8.86
N GLU A 2 -7.94 1.61 10.06
CA GLU A 2 -7.12 1.53 11.28
C GLU A 2 -5.93 0.58 11.16
N PHE A 3 -6.13 -0.65 10.66
CA PHE A 3 -5.02 -1.57 10.39
C PHE A 3 -3.89 -0.97 9.52
N MET A 4 -4.27 -0.22 8.48
CA MET A 4 -3.29 0.44 7.61
C MET A 4 -2.58 1.58 8.33
N LYS A 5 -3.30 2.31 9.19
CA LYS A 5 -2.72 3.38 10.02
C LYS A 5 -1.79 2.85 11.11
N SER A 6 -2.07 1.68 11.69
CA SER A 6 -1.23 1.12 12.75
C SER A 6 0.07 0.49 12.25
N HIS A 7 0.09 -0.08 11.04
CA HIS A 7 1.27 -0.83 10.54
C HIS A 7 2.07 -0.13 9.44
N TYR A 8 1.42 0.70 8.61
CA TYR A 8 2.04 1.23 7.39
C TYR A 8 2.10 2.76 7.36
N TYR A 9 1.63 3.44 8.41
CA TYR A 9 1.62 4.90 8.48
C TYR A 9 3.01 5.49 8.75
N ASP A 10 3.31 6.60 8.08
CA ASP A 10 4.51 7.39 8.36
C ASP A 10 4.12 8.75 8.97
N PRO A 11 4.25 8.91 10.31
CA PRO A 11 3.88 10.16 10.96
C PRO A 11 4.75 11.34 10.55
N TYR A 12 6.01 11.10 10.13
CA TYR A 12 6.93 12.18 9.76
C TYR A 12 6.55 12.83 8.45
N VAL A 13 6.05 12.06 7.49
CA VAL A 13 5.58 12.62 6.20
C VAL A 13 4.13 13.09 6.33
N ALA A 14 3.31 12.36 7.07
CA ALA A 14 1.90 12.66 7.21
C ALA A 14 1.61 14.01 7.87
N GLN A 15 2.50 14.51 8.74
CA GLN A 15 2.35 15.86 9.31
C GLN A 15 2.28 16.98 8.25
N TYR A 16 2.82 16.74 7.06
CA TYR A 16 2.84 17.71 5.96
C TYR A 16 1.62 17.61 5.03
N VAL A 17 0.77 16.58 5.20
CA VAL A 17 -0.35 16.31 4.30
C VAL A 17 -1.66 16.30 5.08
N HIS A 18 -2.58 17.19 4.69
CA HIS A 18 -3.88 17.32 5.34
C HIS A 18 -5.00 16.88 4.38
N PRO A 19 -5.83 15.88 4.74
CA PRO A 19 -6.94 15.46 3.91
C PRO A 19 -8.00 16.56 3.86
N LYS A 20 -8.55 16.83 2.66
CA LYS A 20 -9.62 17.83 2.49
C LYS A 20 -10.93 17.37 3.13
N LYS A 21 -11.18 16.06 3.09
CA LYS A 21 -12.35 15.41 3.69
C LYS A 21 -11.88 14.16 4.42
N GLU A 22 -11.63 14.31 5.71
CA GLU A 22 -11.18 13.20 6.54
C GLU A 22 -12.28 12.13 6.68
N PHE A 23 -11.89 10.86 6.52
CA PHE A 23 -12.79 9.75 6.82
C PHE A 23 -12.98 9.66 8.34
N LYS A 24 -14.18 10.00 8.83
CA LYS A 24 -14.54 9.87 10.25
C LYS A 24 -15.02 8.44 10.54
N VAL A 25 -14.10 7.62 11.05
CA VAL A 25 -14.41 6.26 11.49
C VAL A 25 -15.34 6.31 12.71
N LYS A 26 -16.47 5.58 12.66
CA LYS A 26 -17.33 5.32 13.82
C LYS A 26 -17.24 3.82 14.16
N LEU A 27 -16.18 3.42 14.86
CA LEU A 27 -16.05 2.05 15.37
C LEU A 27 -16.58 1.98 16.81
N LYS A 28 -17.23 0.86 17.16
CA LYS A 28 -17.52 0.51 18.55
C LYS A 28 -16.23 0.01 19.21
N ASP A 29 -16.04 0.28 20.49
CA ASP A 29 -14.74 0.04 21.16
C ASP A 29 -14.33 -1.44 21.20
N ALA A 30 -15.30 -2.37 21.24
CA ALA A 30 -15.05 -3.81 21.17
C ALA A 30 -14.40 -4.27 19.86
N ASP A 31 -14.69 -3.61 18.73
CA ASP A 31 -14.12 -3.96 17.42
C ASP A 31 -12.67 -3.47 17.29
N LYS A 32 -12.28 -2.46 18.08
CA LYS A 32 -10.90 -1.95 18.08
C LYS A 32 -9.97 -2.94 18.77
N GLU A 33 -10.34 -3.41 19.95
CA GLU A 33 -9.50 -4.28 20.79
C GLU A 33 -9.15 -5.60 20.06
N PHE A 34 -10.12 -6.18 19.34
CA PHE A 34 -9.90 -7.36 18.49
C PHE A 34 -8.90 -7.10 17.35
N ILE A 35 -8.96 -5.93 16.71
CA ILE A 35 -8.02 -5.57 15.65
C ILE A 35 -6.62 -5.33 16.22
N PHE A 36 -6.51 -4.72 17.41
CA PHE A 36 -5.25 -4.38 18.07
C PHE A 36 -4.49 -5.58 18.64
N ASP A 37 -5.14 -6.56 19.26
CA ASP A 37 -4.44 -7.75 19.80
C ASP A 37 -3.89 -8.67 18.69
N GLU A 38 -4.53 -8.70 17.52
CA GLU A 38 -4.04 -9.41 16.35
C GLU A 38 -2.92 -8.63 15.61
N THR A 39 -2.60 -7.37 15.97
CA THR A 39 -1.65 -6.49 15.20
C THR A 39 -0.16 -6.81 15.33
N GLU A 40 0.24 -7.93 15.94
CA GLU A 40 1.58 -8.49 15.65
C GLU A 40 1.65 -9.12 14.24
N ALA A 41 0.58 -9.02 13.44
CA ALA A 41 0.31 -9.86 12.29
C ALA A 41 0.57 -9.27 10.90
N ASP A 42 1.39 -10.02 10.17
CA ASP A 42 1.46 -10.17 8.72
C ASP A 42 0.12 -9.92 7.99
N LEU A 43 0.19 -9.20 6.85
CA LEU A 43 -0.85 -9.02 5.83
C LEU A 43 -1.70 -10.27 5.59
N ASN A 44 -1.10 -11.46 5.63
CA ASN A 44 -1.76 -12.73 5.39
C ASN A 44 -2.80 -13.10 6.46
N LYS A 45 -2.53 -12.79 7.73
CA LYS A 45 -3.49 -13.01 8.83
C LYS A 45 -4.63 -12.01 8.74
N PHE A 46 -4.34 -10.75 8.41
CA PHE A 46 -5.38 -9.76 8.19
C PHE A 46 -6.31 -10.13 7.01
N ASP A 47 -5.78 -10.68 5.92
CA ASP A 47 -6.60 -11.19 4.79
C ASP A 47 -7.51 -12.35 5.23
N LYS A 48 -7.04 -13.23 6.13
CA LYS A 48 -7.85 -14.33 6.71
C LYS A 48 -8.94 -13.80 7.66
N LEU A 49 -8.61 -12.83 8.50
CA LEU A 49 -9.54 -12.21 9.43
C LEU A 49 -10.71 -11.54 8.68
N ILE A 50 -10.43 -10.87 7.55
CA ILE A 50 -11.48 -10.33 6.68
C ILE A 50 -12.38 -11.46 6.16
N ASP A 51 -11.79 -12.58 5.72
CA ASP A 51 -12.53 -13.75 5.19
C ASP A 51 -13.45 -14.39 6.26
N GLU A 52 -13.01 -14.38 7.53
CA GLU A 52 -13.79 -14.90 8.67
C GLU A 52 -14.93 -13.96 9.10
N VAL A 53 -14.69 -12.65 9.12
CA VAL A 53 -15.67 -11.65 9.57
C VAL A 53 -16.77 -11.43 8.52
N GLU A 54 -16.41 -11.41 7.24
CA GLU A 54 -17.35 -11.16 6.15
C GLU A 54 -17.15 -12.16 5.00
N PRO A 55 -17.67 -13.39 5.14
CA PRO A 55 -17.54 -14.43 4.14
C PRO A 55 -18.17 -13.98 2.81
N GLY A 56 -17.35 -13.75 1.79
CA GLY A 56 -17.80 -13.33 0.46
C GLY A 56 -17.64 -11.84 0.12
N ALA A 57 -17.16 -11.01 1.07
CA ALA A 57 -16.77 -9.63 0.76
C ALA A 57 -15.33 -9.55 0.23
N LEU A 58 -15.01 -8.43 -0.44
CA LEU A 58 -13.73 -8.19 -1.10
C LEU A 58 -12.56 -8.31 -0.10
N ARG A 59 -11.74 -9.35 -0.30
CA ARG A 59 -10.36 -9.43 0.21
C ARG A 59 -9.60 -8.14 -0.10
N LEU A 60 -8.48 -7.90 0.60
CA LEU A 60 -7.63 -6.75 0.30
C LEU A 60 -7.32 -6.68 -1.21
N PRO A 61 -7.55 -5.53 -1.88
CA PRO A 61 -7.29 -5.38 -3.29
C PRO A 61 -5.85 -5.77 -3.64
N VAL A 62 -5.67 -6.50 -4.74
CA VAL A 62 -4.35 -7.03 -5.14
C VAL A 62 -3.31 -5.92 -5.28
N LEU A 63 -3.69 -4.75 -5.81
CA LEU A 63 -2.80 -3.59 -5.95
C LEU A 63 -2.32 -3.08 -4.60
N LEU A 64 -3.21 -2.96 -3.61
CA LEU A 64 -2.84 -2.53 -2.28
C LEU A 64 -1.86 -3.52 -1.63
N LYS A 65 -2.10 -4.82 -1.78
CA LYS A 65 -1.16 -5.86 -1.31
C LYS A 65 0.21 -5.75 -1.98
N LYS A 66 0.26 -5.45 -3.29
CA LYS A 66 1.52 -5.25 -4.02
C LYS A 66 2.30 -4.06 -3.47
N TYR A 67 1.65 -2.92 -3.25
CA TYR A 67 2.33 -1.73 -2.73
C TYR A 67 2.87 -1.94 -1.32
N ILE A 68 2.07 -2.55 -0.42
CA ILE A 68 2.54 -2.85 0.93
C ILE A 68 3.76 -3.79 0.89
N LYS A 69 3.75 -4.83 0.04
CA LYS A 69 4.89 -5.73 -0.14
C LYS A 69 6.15 -5.03 -0.69
N GLN A 70 5.97 -3.88 -1.35
CA GLN A 70 7.06 -3.02 -1.82
C GLN A 70 7.46 -1.96 -0.78
N ASN A 71 7.10 -2.15 0.49
CA ASN A 71 7.37 -1.24 1.60
C ASN A 71 6.71 0.14 1.44
N ALA A 72 5.57 0.23 0.74
CA ALA A 72 4.82 1.47 0.65
C ALA A 72 4.36 1.95 2.03
N LYS A 73 4.47 3.26 2.23
CA LYS A 73 4.04 3.96 3.42
C LYS A 73 2.77 4.75 3.14
N LEU A 74 1.81 4.63 4.04
CA LEU A 74 0.58 5.38 4.04
C LEU A 74 0.80 6.76 4.68
N VAL A 75 0.23 7.79 4.05
CA VAL A 75 0.34 9.18 4.51
C VAL A 75 -1.00 9.72 4.99
N ALA A 76 -2.07 9.50 4.24
CA ALA A 76 -3.38 10.03 4.61
C ALA A 76 -4.51 9.20 3.96
N PHE A 77 -5.68 9.25 4.57
CA PHE A 77 -6.93 8.82 3.95
C PHE A 77 -7.83 10.03 3.74
N ASN A 78 -8.45 10.08 2.57
CA ASN A 78 -9.44 11.08 2.19
C ASN A 78 -10.72 10.36 1.73
N VAL A 79 -11.85 11.05 1.84
CA VAL A 79 -13.08 10.63 1.17
C VAL A 79 -13.30 11.55 -0.02
N ASP A 80 -13.53 11.00 -1.20
CA ASP A 80 -13.90 11.78 -2.37
C ASP A 80 -15.39 11.59 -2.72
N PRO A 81 -16.26 12.58 -2.39
CA PRO A 81 -17.66 12.55 -2.77
C PRO A 81 -17.92 12.65 -4.27
N LEU A 82 -16.96 13.15 -5.06
CA LEU A 82 -17.08 13.17 -6.52
C LEU A 82 -16.85 11.78 -7.12
N PHE A 83 -16.24 10.86 -6.37
CA PHE A 83 -15.99 9.48 -6.76
C PHE A 83 -16.82 8.51 -5.89
N ASN A 84 -18.13 8.72 -5.84
CA ASN A 84 -19.10 7.87 -5.12
C ASN A 84 -18.76 7.66 -3.61
N ASN A 85 -18.25 8.69 -2.95
CA ASN A 85 -17.76 8.61 -1.55
C ASN A 85 -16.69 7.54 -1.33
N SER A 86 -15.86 7.28 -2.34
CA SER A 86 -14.71 6.37 -2.22
C SER A 86 -13.74 6.84 -1.15
N VAL A 87 -13.10 5.87 -0.50
CA VAL A 87 -11.98 6.09 0.40
C VAL A 87 -10.70 6.03 -0.41
N ASP A 88 -9.99 7.15 -0.48
CA ASP A 88 -8.72 7.27 -1.18
C ASP A 88 -7.57 7.29 -0.18
N GLY A 89 -6.56 6.45 -0.40
CA GLY A 89 -5.34 6.42 0.40
C GLY A 89 -4.18 7.05 -0.37
N LEU A 90 -3.56 8.09 0.19
CA LEU A 90 -2.28 8.58 -0.30
C LEU A 90 -1.17 7.71 0.27
N MET A 91 -0.40 7.08 -0.62
CA MET A 91 0.74 6.24 -0.27
C MET A 91 1.97 6.66 -1.08
N TYR A 92 3.16 6.39 -0.54
CA TYR A 92 4.41 6.61 -1.25
C TYR A 92 5.39 5.46 -0.99
N ILE A 93 6.35 5.29 -1.88
CA ILE A 93 7.43 4.30 -1.76
C ILE A 93 8.75 5.04 -1.91
N LYS A 94 9.72 4.78 -1.02
CA LYS A 94 11.10 5.21 -1.23
C LYS A 94 11.78 4.18 -2.11
N ILE A 95 12.37 4.61 -3.22
CA ILE A 95 13.10 3.71 -4.12
C ILE A 95 14.20 2.94 -3.39
N ALA A 96 14.87 3.59 -2.43
CA ALA A 96 15.89 2.96 -1.60
C ALA A 96 15.36 1.81 -0.70
N ASP A 97 14.06 1.79 -0.41
CA ASP A 97 13.42 0.79 0.44
C ASP A 97 12.74 -0.31 -0.38
N LEU A 98 12.84 -0.29 -1.71
CA LEU A 98 12.25 -1.31 -2.57
C LEU A 98 12.94 -2.67 -2.34
N PRO A 99 12.17 -3.77 -2.23
CA PRO A 99 12.75 -5.10 -2.17
C PRO A 99 13.56 -5.42 -3.42
N GLU A 100 14.66 -6.14 -3.26
CA GLU A 100 15.52 -6.55 -4.39
C GLU A 100 14.73 -7.34 -5.45
N SER A 101 13.78 -8.17 -5.03
CA SER A 101 12.88 -8.91 -5.92
C SER A 101 12.01 -8.01 -6.82
N THR A 102 11.78 -6.76 -6.42
CA THR A 102 11.08 -5.76 -7.24
C THR A 102 12.04 -5.01 -8.16
N VAL A 103 13.26 -4.72 -7.69
CA VAL A 103 14.25 -3.94 -8.43
C VAL A 103 14.94 -4.78 -9.51
N ARG A 104 15.30 -6.03 -9.20
CA ARG A 104 16.13 -6.89 -10.05
C ARG A 104 15.57 -7.08 -11.46
N PRO A 105 14.27 -7.43 -11.67
CA PRO A 105 13.73 -7.59 -13.01
C PRO A 105 13.78 -6.29 -13.83
N VAL A 106 13.54 -5.14 -13.18
CA VAL A 106 13.59 -3.83 -13.83
C VAL A 106 15.02 -3.50 -14.27
N MET A 107 16.02 -3.83 -13.45
CA MET A 107 17.43 -3.62 -13.79
C MET A 107 17.88 -4.53 -14.94
N GLU A 108 17.45 -5.79 -14.95
CA GLU A 108 17.73 -6.74 -16.03
C GLU A 108 17.13 -6.27 -17.37
N GLU A 109 15.87 -5.82 -17.35
CA GLU A 109 15.21 -5.24 -18.54
C GLU A 109 15.93 -3.97 -19.03
N PHE A 110 16.30 -3.08 -18.11
CA PHE A 110 17.00 -1.84 -18.44
C PHE A 110 18.38 -2.12 -19.04
N GLN A 111 19.11 -3.08 -18.49
CA GLN A 111 20.41 -3.50 -19.00
C GLN A 111 20.28 -4.11 -20.40
N ALA A 112 19.31 -4.99 -20.63
CA ALA A 112 19.05 -5.57 -21.95
C ALA A 112 18.67 -4.50 -23.00
N GLU A 113 17.94 -3.45 -22.61
CA GLU A 113 17.60 -2.34 -23.50
C GLU A 113 18.84 -1.48 -23.83
N LEU A 114 19.70 -1.22 -22.85
CA LEU A 114 20.97 -0.52 -23.06
C LEU A 114 21.88 -1.29 -24.02
N GLU A 115 22.08 -2.59 -23.78
CA GLU A 115 22.90 -3.46 -24.64
C GLU A 115 22.40 -3.45 -26.09
N LYS A 116 21.08 -3.52 -26.32
CA LYS A 116 20.49 -3.40 -27.67
C LYS A 116 20.80 -2.06 -28.33
N LYS A 117 20.72 -0.94 -27.59
CA LYS A 117 21.01 0.40 -28.13
C LYS A 117 22.48 0.59 -28.47
N PHE A 118 23.40 0.07 -27.64
CA PHE A 118 24.83 0.17 -27.90
C PHE A 118 25.30 -0.76 -29.02
N LEU A 119 24.73 -1.97 -29.13
CA LEU A 119 25.08 -2.92 -30.21
C LEU A 119 24.46 -2.51 -31.56
N GLY A 120 23.25 -1.92 -31.56
CA GLY A 120 22.61 -1.43 -32.79
C GLY A 120 23.14 -0.10 -33.34
N GLY A 121 24.02 0.59 -32.60
CA GLY A 121 24.60 1.88 -32.99
C GLY A 121 25.96 1.81 -33.68
N ASN A 122 26.57 0.62 -33.78
CA ASN A 122 27.92 0.42 -34.34
C ASN A 122 27.94 -0.01 -35.82
N ASP A 123 26.79 -0.08 -36.49
CA ASP A 123 26.66 -0.52 -37.88
C ASP A 123 26.39 0.63 -38.90
N ASN A 124 26.77 1.88 -38.61
CA ASN A 124 26.73 2.98 -39.59
C ASN A 124 28.03 3.81 -39.63
#